data_AF-A0A5C7V9Z6-F1
#
_entry.id   AF-A0A5C7V9Z6-F1
#
_cell.length_a   1.000
_cell.length_b   1.000
_cell.length_c   1.000
_cell.angle_alpha   90.00
_cell.angle_beta   90.00
_cell.angle_gamma   90.00
#
_symmetry.space_group_name_H-M   'P 1'
#
loop_
_entity.id
_entity.type
_entity.pdbx_description
1 polymer ?
#
loop_
_entity_poly.entity_id
_entity_poly.type
_entity_poly.pdbx_seq_one_letter_code
_entity_poly.pdbx_strand_id
1 'polypeptide(L)' 'MTILKATEARTRLYNLIDEAAETHQPIVITGKRNNAVLISENDWNAINETLYLVSIPGMRSSIREGMESDLSECSKEVDW' A
#
# COMPACT_ATOMS: atom_id res chain seq x y z
N MET A 1 0.49 -13.71 -2.86
CA MET A 1 1.90 -13.37 -3.11
C MET A 1 2.46 -14.30 -4.18
N THR A 2 2.72 -13.76 -5.37
CA THR A 2 3.19 -14.51 -6.54
C THR A 2 4.71 -14.38 -6.65
N ILE A 3 5.42 -15.46 -6.99
CA ILE A 3 6.89 -15.44 -7.15
C ILE A 3 7.23 -15.90 -8.57
N LEU A 4 7.94 -15.06 -9.32
CA LEU A 4 8.27 -15.30 -10.73
C LEU A 4 9.76 -15.11 -10.99
N LYS A 5 10.29 -15.74 -12.04
CA LYS A 5 11.65 -15.44 -12.51
C LYS A 5 11.65 -14.16 -13.33
N ALA A 6 12.74 -13.40 -13.29
CA ALA A 6 12.89 -12.16 -14.08
C ALA A 6 12.66 -12.37 -15.60
N THR A 7 13.02 -13.55 -16.13
CA THR A 7 12.79 -13.89 -17.54
C THR A 7 11.30 -14.01 -17.89
N GLU A 8 10.51 -14.57 -16.97
CA GLU A 8 9.06 -14.71 -17.14
C GLU A 8 8.35 -13.37 -16.92
N ALA A 9 8.77 -12.62 -15.89
CA ALA A 9 8.24 -11.30 -15.62
C ALA A 9 8.43 -10.36 -16.81
N ARG A 10 9.59 -10.42 -17.49
CA ARG A 10 9.87 -9.64 -18.69
C ARG A 10 8.86 -9.89 -19.82
N THR A 11 8.45 -11.13 -20.04
CA THR A 11 7.51 -11.47 -21.12
C THR A 11 6.06 -11.11 -20.83
N ARG A 12 5.74 -10.85 -19.55
CA ARG A 12 4.37 -10.64 -19.06
C ARG A 12 4.20 -9.29 -18.35
N LEU A 13 5.16 -8.37 -18.50
CA LEU A 13 5.27 -7.19 -17.64
C LEU A 13 3.99 -6.33 -17.62
N TYR A 14 3.35 -6.09 -18.77
CA TYR A 14 2.10 -5.35 -18.84
C TYR A 14 1.00 -6.00 -17.99
N ASN A 15 0.74 -7.29 -18.19
CA ASN A 15 -0.26 -8.02 -17.40
C ASN A 15 0.07 -8.05 -15.90
N LEU A 16 1.36 -8.08 -15.53
CA LEU A 16 1.77 -8.07 -14.12
C LEU A 16 1.56 -6.70 -13.47
N ILE A 17 1.66 -5.61 -14.23
CA ILE A 17 1.32 -4.26 -13.76
C ILE A 17 -0.18 -4.19 -13.48
N ASP A 18 -1.01 -4.66 -14.41
CA ASP A 18 -2.47 -4.70 -14.25
C ASP A 18 -2.86 -5.61 -13.06
N GLU A 19 -2.27 -6.80 -12.96
CA GLU A 19 -2.50 -7.73 -11.84
C GLU A 19 -2.15 -7.09 -10.49
N ALA A 20 -1.02 -6.39 -10.39
CA ALA A 20 -0.62 -5.71 -9.17
C ALA A 20 -1.60 -4.58 -8.79
N ALA A 21 -2.08 -3.82 -9.78
CA ALA A 21 -3.04 -2.73 -9.59
C ALA A 21 -4.45 -3.22 -9.20
N GLU A 22 -4.93 -4.30 -9.80
CA GLU A 22 -6.27 -4.84 -9.56
C GLU A 22 -6.37 -5.63 -8.26
N THR A 23 -5.33 -6.41 -7.95
CA THR A 23 -5.37 -7.34 -6.80
C THR A 23 -4.82 -6.72 -5.51
N HIS A 24 -4.08 -5.62 -5.62
CA HIS A 24 -3.31 -5.03 -4.51
C HIS A 24 -2.41 -6.05 -3.81
N GLN A 25 -1.88 -7.03 -4.57
CA GLN A 25 -0.98 -8.05 -4.08
C GLN A 25 0.44 -7.84 -4.61
N PRO A 26 1.48 -7.89 -3.75
CA PRO A 26 2.85 -7.79 -4.20
C PRO A 26 3.27 -9.05 -4.97
N ILE A 27 4.03 -8.83 -6.04
CA ILE A 27 4.62 -9.86 -6.89
C ILE A 27 6.14 -9.82 -6.73
N VAL A 28 6.76 -10.93 -6.32
CA VAL A 28 8.22 -11.02 -6.18
C VAL A 28 8.83 -11.51 -7.48
N ILE A 29 9.76 -10.73 -8.01
CA ILE A 29 10.54 -11.06 -9.20
C ILE A 29 11.93 -11.50 -8.74
N THR A 30 12.26 -12.77 -9.00
CA THR A 30 13.53 -13.38 -8.65
C THR A 30 14.52 -13.32 -9.81
N GLY A 31 15.68 -12.71 -9.55
CA GLY A 31 16.80 -12.64 -10.49
C GLY A 31 17.93 -13.58 -10.11
N LYS A 32 18.96 -13.68 -10.97
CA LYS A 32 20.15 -14.48 -10.67
C LYS A 32 21.01 -13.92 -9.53
N ARG A 33 20.94 -12.61 -9.29
CA ARG A 33 21.77 -11.90 -8.30
C ARG A 33 20.93 -11.31 -7.15
N ASN A 34 19.78 -10.73 -7.48
CA ASN A 34 18.92 -10.03 -6.55
C ASN A 34 17.46 -10.30 -6.89
N ASN A 35 16.58 -10.02 -5.93
CA ASN A 35 15.13 -10.03 -6.11
C ASN A 35 14.59 -8.60 -6.09
N ALA A 36 13.41 -8.40 -6.68
CA ALA A 36 12.65 -7.16 -6.62
C ALA A 36 11.18 -7.47 -6.30
N VAL A 37 10.44 -6.47 -5.82
CA VAL A 37 9.00 -6.58 -5.60
C VAL A 37 8.32 -5.58 -6.52
N LEU A 38 7.35 -6.06 -7.30
CA LEU A 38 6.41 -5.24 -8.04
C LEU A 38 5.16 -5.06 -7.19
N ILE A 39 4.75 -3.81 -7.03
CA ILE A 39 3.51 -3.38 -6.37
C ILE A 39 2.86 -2.31 -7.23
N SER A 40 1.57 -2.07 -7.03
CA SER A 40 0.90 -0.97 -7.71
C SER A 40 1.44 0.38 -7.23
N GLU A 41 1.33 1.40 -8.06
CA GLU A 41 1.71 2.77 -7.68
C GLU A 41 0.88 3.27 -6.49
N ASN A 42 -0.42 2.95 -6.47
CA ASN A 42 -1.32 3.33 -5.38
C ASN A 42 -0.86 2.71 -4.05
N ASP A 43 -0.55 1.41 -4.03
CA ASP A 43 -0.06 0.74 -2.83
C ASP A 43 1.28 1.32 -2.36
N TRP A 44 2.18 1.65 -3.30
CA TRP A 44 3.45 2.30 -2.96
C TRP A 44 3.23 3.66 -2.31
N ASN A 45 2.32 4.48 -2.84
CA ASN A 45 1.98 5.78 -2.27
C ASN A 45 1.33 5.62 -0.89
N ALA A 46 0.40 4.68 -0.72
CA ALA A 46 -0.24 4.40 0.56
C ALA A 46 0.75 3.92 1.63
N ILE A 47 1.73 3.09 1.26
CA ILE A 47 2.83 2.68 2.16
C ILE A 47 3.63 3.90 2.60
N ASN A 48 4.04 4.77 1.66
CA ASN A 48 4.81 5.97 2.00
C ASN A 48 4.02 6.95 2.88
N GLU A 49 2.74 7.16 2.61
CA GLU A 49 1.86 7.98 3.43
C GLU A 49 1.72 7.39 4.84
N THR A 50 1.50 6.09 4.94
CA THR A 50 1.43 5.39 6.23
C THR A 50 2.72 5.56 7.02
N LEU A 51 3.88 5.38 6.38
CA LEU A 51 5.19 5.57 7.01
C LEU A 51 5.38 7.03 7.47
N TYR A 52 4.95 7.99 6.65
CA TYR A 52 4.99 9.40 7.00
C TYR A 52 4.12 9.70 8.22
N LEU A 53 2.85 9.28 8.24
CA LEU A 53 1.93 9.48 9.35
C LEU A 53 2.47 8.84 10.65
N VAL A 54 3.00 7.62 10.57
CA VAL A 54 3.57 6.93 11.73
C VAL A 54 4.84 7.60 12.25
N SER A 55 5.59 8.30 11.40
CA SER A 55 6.79 9.05 11.81
C SER A 55 6.47 10.28 12.67
N ILE A 56 5.24 10.80 12.61
CA ILE A 56 4.80 11.94 13.40
C ILE A 56 4.46 11.46 14.83
N PRO A 57 5.11 11.99 15.89
CA PRO A 57 4.82 11.59 17.26
C PRO A 57 3.35 11.76 17.62
N GLY A 58 2.74 10.72 18.20
CA GLY A 58 1.32 10.73 18.62
C GLY A 58 0.30 10.55 17.50
N MET A 59 0.67 10.73 16.22
CA MET A 59 -0.26 10.69 15.08
C MET A 59 -0.95 9.33 14.95
N ARG A 60 -0.19 8.22 15.00
CA ARG A 60 -0.77 6.87 14.95
C ARG A 60 -1.83 6.65 16.04
N SER A 61 -1.57 7.11 17.26
CA SER A 61 -2.50 6.96 18.38
C SER A 61 -3.76 7.79 18.16
N SER A 62 -3.60 9.04 17.73
CA SER A 62 -4.73 9.94 17.42
C SER A 62 -5.62 9.39 16.30
N ILE A 63 -5.04 8.83 15.23
CA ILE A 63 -5.80 8.19 14.15
C ILE A 63 -6.59 6.99 14.68
N ARG A 64 -5.96 6.14 15.49
CA ARG A 64 -6.63 4.97 16.07
C ARG A 64 -7.77 5.34 17.00
N GLU A 65 -7.55 6.32 17.87
CA GLU A 65 -8.59 6.85 18.76
C GLU A 65 -9.78 7.35 17.94
N GLY A 66 -9.53 8.17 16.91
CA GLY A 66 -10.60 8.66 16.02
C GLY A 66 -11.34 7.56 15.23
N MET A 67 -10.67 6.44 14.91
CA MET A 67 -11.32 5.27 14.30
C MET A 67 -12.18 4.45 15.28
N GLU A 68 -11.86 4.51 16.57
CA GLU A 68 -12.56 3.81 17.65
C GLU A 68 -13.72 4.66 18.23
N SER A 69 -13.71 5.98 17.99
CA SER A 69 -14.78 6.91 18.39
C SER A 69 -16.13 6.56 17.75
N ASP A 70 -17.20 6.70 18.52
CA ASP A 70 -18.57 6.48 18.03
C ASP A 70 -19.00 7.66 17.13
N LEU A 71 -19.71 7.37 16.03
CA LEU A 71 -20.19 8.41 15.12
C LEU A 71 -21.12 9.43 15.80
N SER A 72 -21.76 9.07 16.92
CA SER A 72 -22.57 9.97 17.73
C SER A 72 -21.76 11.04 18.46
N GLU A 73 -20.45 10.81 18.65
CA GLU A 73 -19.51 11.78 19.24
C GLU A 73 -18.91 12.72 18.19
N CYS A 74 -19.04 12.39 16.90
CA CYS A 74 -18.63 13.27 15.81
C CYS A 74 -19.58 14.46 15.66
N SER A 75 -19.04 15.64 15.35
CA SER A 75 -19.86 16.79 15.01
C SER A 75 -20.74 16.50 13.79
N LYS A 76 -22.01 16.90 13.86
CA LYS A 76 -22.97 16.81 12.75
C LYS A 76 -22.95 18.04 11.85
N GLU A 77 -22.32 19.10 12.31
CA GLU A 77 -22.20 20.37 11.61
C GLU A 77 -20.72 20.70 11.45
N VAL A 78 -20.39 21.28 10.31
CA VAL A 78 -19.05 21.75 10.01
C VAL A 78 -19.05 23.23 10.38
N ASP A 79 -18.20 23.64 11.33
CA ASP A 79 -18.16 25.00 11.89
C ASP A 79 -17.60 26.07 10.91
N TRP A 80 -17.42 25.75 9.63
CA TRP A 80 -16.85 26.63 8.62
C TRP A 80 -17.71 26.72 7.36
#